data_AF-A0A2N6F0A9-F1
#
_entry.id   AF-A0A2N6F0A9-F1
#
_cell.length_a   1.000
_cell.length_b   1.000
_cell.length_c   1.000
_cell.angle_alpha   90.00
_cell.angle_beta   90.00
_cell.angle_gamma   90.00
#
_symmetry.space_group_name_H-M   'P 1'
#
loop_
_entity.id
_entity.type
_entity.pdbx_description
1 polymer ?
#
loop_
_entity_poly.entity_id
_entity_poly.type
_entity_poly.pdbx_seq_one_letter_code
_entity_poly.pdbx_strand_id
1 'polypeptide(L)'
;LDIPECLPALIDMINARFGCELTGDDVTELGKKVLKLEHQFNLDAGMTNKDDRLPEFFKTDPVAPHNAVWDFSDEEIDEFWNF
;
A
#
# COMPACT_ATOMS: atom_id res chain seq x y z
N LEU A 1 8.18 8.85 -1.88
CA LEU A 1 8.20 9.94 -0.87
C LEU A 1 8.43 11.23 -1.60
N ASP A 2 7.68 12.28 -1.28
CA ASP A 2 7.82 13.58 -1.93
C ASP A 2 9.19 14.25 -1.65
N ILE A 3 9.92 13.74 -0.65
CA ILE A 3 11.29 14.12 -0.31
C ILE A 3 12.16 12.86 -0.34
N PRO A 4 13.09 12.71 -1.31
CA PRO A 4 13.87 11.49 -1.50
C PRO A 4 14.83 11.18 -0.35
N GLU A 5 15.24 12.18 0.44
CA GLU A 5 16.15 12.03 1.57
C GLU A 5 15.48 11.52 2.84
N CYS A 6 14.15 11.53 2.93
CA CYS A 6 13.43 11.20 4.15
C CYS A 6 13.62 9.75 4.60
N LEU A 7 13.54 8.78 3.68
CA LEU A 7 13.69 7.37 4.04
C LEU A 7 15.13 7.02 4.47
N PRO A 8 16.19 7.41 3.71
CA PRO A 8 17.57 7.21 4.16
C PRO A 8 17.85 7.82 5.54
N ALA A 9 17.41 9.06 5.77
CA ALA A 9 17.63 9.73 7.06
C ALA A 9 16.94 9.00 8.23
N LEU A 10 15.75 8.45 8.02
CA LEU A 10 15.06 7.62 9.02
C LEU A 10 15.82 6.35 9.36
N ILE A 11 16.32 5.65 8.33
CA ILE A 11 17.12 4.44 8.49
C ILE A 11 18.40 4.75 9.29
N ASP A 12 19.11 5.81 8.92
CA ASP A 12 20.32 6.26 9.61
C ASP A 12 20.05 6.56 11.09
N MET A 13 18.95 7.26 11.40
CA MET A 13 18.55 7.55 12.78
C MET A 13 18.25 6.28 13.58
N ILE A 14 17.56 5.31 12.99
CA ILE A 14 17.23 4.03 13.65
C ILE A 14 18.52 3.23 13.92
N ASN A 15 19.38 3.09 12.90
CA ASN A 15 20.68 2.43 13.01
C ASN A 15 21.55 3.08 14.09
N ALA A 16 21.65 4.42 14.10
CA ALA A 16 22.41 5.16 15.10
C ALA A 16 21.85 4.98 16.52
N ARG A 17 20.53 4.85 16.68
CA ARG A 17 19.87 4.70 17.98
C ARG A 17 19.99 3.30 18.55
N PHE A 18 19.78 2.28 17.73
CA PHE A 18 19.64 0.89 18.18
C PHE A 18 20.85 0.01 17.85
N GLY A 19 21.85 0.54 17.14
CA GLY A 19 23.03 -0.21 16.73
C GLY A 19 22.73 -1.31 15.72
N CYS A 20 21.66 -1.15 14.94
CA CYS A 20 21.32 -2.05 13.84
C CYS A 20 21.94 -1.58 12.52
N GLU A 21 21.87 -2.45 11.52
CA GLU A 21 22.43 -2.24 10.17
C GLU A 21 21.33 -2.39 9.12
N LEU A 22 20.20 -1.70 9.31
CA LEU A 22 19.08 -1.74 8.38
C LEU A 22 19.46 -1.08 7.05
N THR A 23 19.03 -1.70 5.96
CA THR A 23 19.06 -1.14 4.60
C THR A 23 17.67 -0.67 4.16
N GLY A 24 17.59 0.04 3.03
CA GLY A 24 16.31 0.41 2.41
C GLY A 24 15.45 -0.79 2.03
N ASP A 25 16.09 -1.88 1.59
CA ASP A 25 15.41 -3.13 1.24
C ASP A 25 14.84 -3.81 2.48
N ASP A 26 15.59 -3.83 3.60
CA ASP A 26 15.09 -4.41 4.87
C ASP A 26 13.83 -3.69 5.37
N VAL A 27 13.79 -2.35 5.25
CA VAL A 27 12.61 -1.56 5.63
C VAL A 27 11.44 -1.81 4.67
N THR A 28 11.72 -1.96 3.39
CA THR A 28 10.69 -2.26 2.37
C THR A 28 10.07 -3.64 2.62
N GLU A 29 10.89 -4.67 2.85
CA GLU A 29 10.42 -6.03 3.16
C GLU A 29 9.71 -6.10 4.51
N LEU A 30 10.16 -5.34 5.51
CA LEU A 30 9.42 -5.18 6.76
C LEU A 30 8.04 -4.56 6.52
N GLY A 31 7.95 -3.50 5.69
CA GLY A 31 6.69 -2.87 5.31
C GLY A 31 5.73 -3.86 4.64
N LYS A 32 6.21 -4.63 3.65
CA LYS A 32 5.43 -5.69 3.00
C LYS A 32 4.91 -6.72 3.99
N LYS A 33 5.75 -7.17 4.93
CA LYS A 33 5.37 -8.14 5.96
C LYS A 33 4.27 -7.58 6.86
N VAL A 34 4.40 -6.32 7.28
CA VAL A 34 3.38 -5.65 8.12
C VAL A 34 2.06 -5.54 7.36
N LEU A 35 2.07 -5.07 6.11
CA LEU A 35 0.85 -4.96 5.29
C LEU A 35 0.14 -6.30 5.11
N LYS A 36 0.87 -7.38 4.82
CA LYS A 36 0.30 -8.73 4.70
C LYS A 36 -0.28 -9.24 6.02
N LEU A 37 0.36 -8.93 7.14
CA LEU A 37 -0.13 -9.30 8.46
C LEU A 37 -1.44 -8.57 8.78
N GLU A 38 -1.49 -7.26 8.54
CA GLU A 38 -2.69 -6.44 8.73
C GLU A 38 -3.83 -6.88 7.82
N HIS A 39 -3.53 -7.21 6.56
CA HIS A 39 -4.51 -7.73 5.63
C HIS A 39 -5.06 -9.09 6.09
N GLN A 40 -4.20 -10.02 6.49
CA GLN A 40 -4.63 -11.33 7.00
C GLN A 40 -5.51 -11.18 8.24
N PHE A 41 -5.16 -10.26 9.15
CA PHE A 41 -5.99 -9.97 10.33
C PHE A 41 -7.41 -9.53 9.93
N ASN A 42 -7.56 -8.68 8.90
CA ASN A 42 -8.86 -8.25 8.42
C ASN A 42 -9.64 -9.37 7.73
N LEU A 43 -8.95 -10.22 6.94
CA LEU A 43 -9.56 -11.41 6.33
C LEU A 43 -10.12 -12.35 7.41
N ASP A 44 -9.35 -12.57 8.48
CA ASP A 44 -9.78 -13.39 9.63
C ASP A 44 -10.97 -12.77 10.38
N ALA A 45 -11.11 -11.45 10.34
CA ALA A 45 -12.26 -10.71 10.87
C ALA A 45 -13.49 -10.70 9.94
N GLY A 46 -13.37 -11.27 8.74
CA GLY A 46 -14.47 -11.43 7.78
C GLY A 46 -14.48 -10.42 6.63
N MET A 47 -13.43 -9.60 6.47
CA MET A 47 -13.24 -8.81 5.26
C MET A 47 -13.05 -9.75 4.06
N THR A 48 -13.63 -9.40 2.91
CA THR A 48 -13.36 -10.08 1.64
C THR A 48 -12.85 -9.08 0.62
N ASN A 49 -12.35 -9.59 -0.52
CA ASN A 49 -11.95 -8.74 -1.65
C ASN A 49 -13.06 -7.79 -2.13
N LYS A 50 -14.34 -8.14 -1.92
CA LYS A 50 -15.49 -7.30 -2.27
C LYS A 50 -15.60 -6.04 -1.42
N ASP A 51 -15.03 -6.04 -0.22
CA ASP A 51 -14.97 -4.87 0.66
C ASP A 51 -13.85 -3.91 0.25
N ASP A 52 -12.86 -4.40 -0.52
CA ASP A 52 -11.72 -3.64 -1.05
C ASP A 52 -12.05 -3.08 -2.45
N ARG A 53 -13.14 -2.32 -2.53
CA ARG A 53 -13.65 -1.73 -3.78
C ARG A 53 -13.97 -0.25 -3.60
N LEU A 54 -13.69 0.53 -4.63
CA LEU A 54 -14.14 1.93 -4.68
C LEU A 54 -15.66 1.99 -4.84
N PRO A 55 -16.32 3.05 -4.33
CA PRO A 55 -17.73 3.30 -4.59
C PRO A 55 -18.07 3.31 -6.09
N GLU A 56 -19.26 2.83 -6.45
CA GLU A 56 -19.69 2.67 -7.85
C GLU A 56 -19.62 3.95 -8.68
N PHE A 57 -19.84 5.13 -8.08
CA PHE A 57 -19.79 6.39 -8.81
C PHE A 57 -18.41 6.66 -9.44
N PHE A 58 -17.31 6.09 -8.91
CA PHE A 58 -16.00 6.22 -9.56
C PHE A 58 -15.96 5.56 -10.94
N LYS A 59 -16.80 4.55 -11.20
CA LYS A 59 -16.91 3.85 -12.49
C LYS A 59 -17.87 4.56 -13.47
N THR A 60 -18.75 5.44 -12.99
CA THR A 60 -19.82 6.06 -13.80
C THR A 60 -19.70 7.57 -13.97
N ASP A 61 -19.17 8.28 -12.97
CA ASP A 61 -19.28 9.73 -12.86
C ASP A 61 -17.94 10.39 -13.21
N PRO A 62 -17.78 10.93 -14.43
CA PRO A 62 -16.54 11.58 -14.82
C PRO A 62 -16.35 12.91 -14.10
N VAL A 63 -15.10 13.20 -13.69
CA VAL A 63 -14.74 14.47 -13.06
C VAL A 63 -13.95 15.36 -14.04
N ALA A 64 -14.45 16.58 -14.25
CA ALA A 64 -13.80 17.58 -15.09
C ALA A 64 -12.43 17.98 -14.51
N PRO A 65 -11.46 18.40 -15.35
CA PRO A 65 -11.59 18.60 -16.80
C PRO A 65 -11.30 17.35 -17.64
N HIS A 66 -10.71 16.31 -17.03
CA HIS A 66 -10.22 15.16 -17.76
C HIS A 66 -11.31 14.11 -18.04
N ASN A 67 -12.42 14.16 -17.29
CA ASN A 67 -13.58 13.29 -17.46
C ASN A 67 -13.22 11.78 -17.46
N ALA A 68 -12.17 11.42 -16.73
CA ALA A 68 -11.79 10.03 -16.53
C ALA A 68 -12.75 9.37 -15.52
N VAL A 69 -13.01 8.09 -15.72
CA VAL A 69 -13.67 7.19 -14.78
C VAL A 69 -12.70 6.06 -14.44
N TRP A 70 -12.90 5.43 -13.30
CA TRP A 70 -12.14 4.26 -12.88
C TRP A 70 -12.42 3.08 -13.82
N ASP A 71 -11.38 2.60 -14.50
CA ASP A 71 -11.46 1.59 -15.56
C ASP A 71 -10.77 0.26 -15.21
N PHE A 72 -10.22 0.11 -14.00
CA PHE A 72 -9.67 -1.16 -13.54
C PHE A 72 -10.79 -2.15 -13.21
N SER A 73 -10.59 -3.40 -13.65
CA SER A 73 -11.39 -4.54 -13.25
C SER A 73 -11.16 -4.92 -11.79
N ASP A 74 -12.13 -5.64 -11.22
CA ASP A 74 -12.04 -6.16 -9.86
C ASP A 74 -10.89 -7.17 -9.74
N GLU A 75 -10.60 -7.94 -10.79
CA GLU A 75 -9.48 -8.88 -10.86
C GLU A 75 -8.11 -8.18 -10.85
N GLU A 76 -7.96 -7.06 -11.58
CA GLU A 76 -6.73 -6.26 -11.55
C GLU A 76 -6.46 -5.67 -10.17
N ILE A 77 -7.51 -5.32 -9.42
CA ILE A 77 -7.38 -4.86 -8.03
C ILE A 77 -6.93 -6.01 -7.13
N ASP A 78 -7.51 -7.21 -7.30
CA ASP A 78 -7.19 -8.38 -6.49
C ASP A 78 -5.72 -8.82 -6.65
N GLU A 79 -5.10 -8.54 -7.79
CA GLU A 79 -3.68 -8.82 -8.03
C GLU A 79 -2.73 -7.98 -7.18
N PHE A 80 -3.18 -6.87 -6.58
CA PHE A 80 -2.36 -6.00 -5.74
C PHE A 80 -1.65 -6.77 -4.62
N TRP A 81 -2.31 -7.76 -4.00
CA TRP A 81 -1.76 -8.49 -2.87
C TRP A 81 -0.70 -9.56 -3.24
N ASN A 82 -0.36 -9.71 -4.53
CA ASN A 82 0.60 -10.70 -5.03
C ASN A 82 2.08 -10.27 -4.96
N PHE A 83 2.43 -9.18 -4.27
CA PHE A 83 3.82 -8.70 -4.11
C PHE A 83 4.64 -9.47 -3.07
#